data_AF-A0A0X3TXR2-F1
#
_entry.id   AF-A0A0X3TXR2-F1
#
_cell.length_a   1.000
_cell.length_b   1.000
_cell.length_c   1.000
_cell.angle_alpha   90.00
_cell.angle_beta   90.00
_cell.angle_gamma   90.00
#
_symmetry.space_group_name_H-M   'P 1'
#
loop_
_entity.id
_entity.type
_entity.pdbx_description
1 polymer ?
#
loop_
_entity_poly.entity_id
_entity_poly.type
_entity_poly.pdbx_seq_one_letter_code
_entity_poly.pdbx_strand_id
1 'polypeptide(L)'
;MQRYEYKVVPAPQKGTKAKGVKTAEGRFAATIEQVLNQLGQDGWEYQRAELLPSEERAGLTGSTVNWRNVLVFRRAIEAVEVAAPVPEETPDETPVAQPVPGPEIVTAPEPISEEVKDPPLTLKDAKIEFRHSDKS
;
A
#
# COMPACT_ATOMS: atom_id res chain seq x y z
N MET A 1 -2.15 18.87 -9.57
CA MET A 1 -2.14 18.24 -8.22
C MET A 1 -3.22 17.18 -8.18
N GLN A 2 -2.91 15.99 -7.66
CA GLN A 2 -3.88 14.91 -7.53
C GLN A 2 -5.00 15.30 -6.56
N ARG A 3 -6.25 15.11 -6.96
CA ARG A 3 -7.43 15.31 -6.10
C ARG A 3 -7.89 13.98 -5.52
N TYR A 4 -8.45 14.02 -4.32
CA TYR A 4 -8.96 12.85 -3.63
C TYR A 4 -10.37 13.10 -3.10
N GLU A 5 -11.18 12.07 -3.17
CA GLU A 5 -12.42 11.96 -2.39
C GLU A 5 -12.11 11.20 -1.10
N TYR A 6 -12.74 11.58 0.00
CA TYR A 6 -12.57 10.92 1.30
C TYR A 6 -13.87 10.29 1.77
N LYS A 7 -13.75 9.13 2.41
CA LYS A 7 -14.86 8.44 3.08
C LYS A 7 -14.46 8.13 4.51
N VAL A 8 -15.36 8.41 5.45
CA VAL A 8 -15.18 8.09 6.85
C VAL A 8 -16.32 7.18 7.27
N VAL A 9 -15.98 6.04 7.87
CA VAL A 9 -16.97 5.07 8.37
C VAL A 9 -16.73 4.81 9.85
N PRO A 10 -17.77 4.52 10.66
CA PRO A 10 -17.58 4.09 12.03
C PRO A 10 -16.72 2.82 12.08
N ALA A 11 -15.74 2.78 12.97
CA ALA A 11 -14.98 1.56 13.19
C ALA A 11 -15.91 0.48 13.78
N PRO A 12 -15.80 -0.79 13.34
CA PRO A 12 -16.52 -1.88 13.98
C PRO A 12 -16.27 -1.90 15.48
N GLN A 13 -17.33 -2.08 16.27
CA GLN A 13 -17.21 -2.19 17.74
C GLN A 13 -17.27 -3.64 18.24
N LYS A 14 -17.72 -4.56 17.39
CA LYS A 14 -17.94 -5.97 17.74
C LYS A 14 -17.49 -6.89 16.63
N GLY A 15 -16.91 -8.01 17.03
CA GLY A 15 -16.57 -9.10 16.12
C GLY A 15 -17.82 -9.84 15.62
N THR A 16 -17.84 -10.18 14.34
CA THR A 16 -18.85 -11.03 13.73
C THR A 16 -18.37 -12.48 13.73
N LYS A 17 -19.29 -13.44 13.76
CA LYS A 17 -18.91 -14.86 13.70
C LYS A 17 -18.43 -15.19 12.30
N ALA A 18 -17.17 -15.58 12.16
CA ALA A 18 -16.59 -16.08 10.92
C ALA A 18 -16.30 -17.57 11.02
N LYS A 19 -16.38 -18.28 9.89
CA LYS A 19 -16.07 -19.72 9.81
C LYS A 19 -14.61 -19.95 10.22
N GLY A 20 -14.37 -20.88 11.12
CA GLY A 20 -13.02 -21.21 11.62
C GLY A 20 -12.48 -20.29 12.71
N VAL A 21 -13.14 -19.16 13.02
CA VAL A 21 -12.67 -18.20 14.03
C VAL A 21 -13.38 -18.39 15.37
N LYS A 22 -12.64 -18.89 16.35
CA LYS A 22 -13.20 -19.29 17.66
C LYS A 22 -13.04 -18.23 18.75
N THR A 23 -12.04 -17.35 18.65
CA THR A 23 -11.71 -16.34 19.69
C THR A 23 -12.47 -15.03 19.46
N ALA A 24 -12.67 -14.25 20.52
CA ALA A 24 -13.31 -12.93 20.42
C ALA A 24 -12.46 -11.94 19.62
N GLU A 25 -11.15 -11.93 19.88
CA GLU A 25 -10.17 -11.13 19.14
C GLU A 25 -10.17 -11.46 17.65
N GLY A 26 -10.12 -12.76 17.30
CA GLY A 26 -10.14 -13.17 15.90
C GLY A 26 -11.43 -12.73 15.18
N ARG A 27 -12.58 -12.79 15.87
CA ARG A 27 -13.85 -12.31 15.29
C ARG A 27 -13.82 -10.80 15.06
N PHE A 28 -13.19 -10.06 15.97
CA PHE A 28 -13.04 -8.62 15.83
C PHE A 28 -12.13 -8.25 14.66
N ALA A 29 -10.97 -8.90 14.54
CA ALA A 29 -10.06 -8.74 13.42
C ALA A 29 -10.76 -9.07 12.08
N ALA A 30 -11.50 -10.18 12.01
CA ALA A 30 -12.24 -10.58 10.82
C ALA A 30 -13.29 -9.53 10.41
N THR A 31 -13.97 -8.87 11.37
CA THR A 31 -14.91 -7.78 11.02
C THR A 31 -14.19 -6.57 10.44
N ILE A 32 -13.04 -6.19 11.01
CA ILE A 32 -12.24 -5.07 10.47
C ILE A 32 -11.76 -5.42 9.07
N GLU A 33 -11.21 -6.62 8.88
CA GLU A 33 -10.77 -7.13 7.60
C GLU A 33 -11.88 -7.09 6.54
N GLN A 34 -13.11 -7.50 6.90
CA GLN A 34 -14.26 -7.41 5.99
C GLN A 34 -14.54 -5.98 5.53
N VAL A 35 -14.50 -5.00 6.42
CA VAL A 35 -14.72 -3.59 6.06
C VAL A 35 -13.60 -3.07 5.16
N LEU A 36 -12.35 -3.40 5.48
CA LEU A 36 -11.19 -3.01 4.68
C LEU A 36 -11.26 -3.62 3.27
N ASN A 37 -11.56 -4.90 3.17
CA ASN A 37 -11.66 -5.60 1.89
C ASN A 37 -12.85 -5.11 1.07
N GLN A 38 -14.01 -4.86 1.69
CA GLN A 38 -15.18 -4.33 0.99
C GLN A 38 -14.89 -2.95 0.39
N LEU A 39 -14.34 -2.03 1.19
CA LEU A 39 -14.04 -0.69 0.72
C LEU A 39 -12.86 -0.68 -0.27
N GLY A 40 -11.87 -1.56 -0.08
CA GLY A 40 -10.80 -1.77 -1.06
C GLY A 40 -11.31 -2.25 -2.41
N GLN A 41 -12.27 -3.18 -2.43
CA GLN A 41 -12.95 -3.62 -3.67
C GLN A 41 -13.72 -2.48 -4.34
N ASP A 42 -14.30 -1.57 -3.56
CA ASP A 42 -14.98 -0.37 -4.05
C ASP A 42 -14.00 0.76 -4.48
N GLY A 43 -12.69 0.50 -4.48
CA GLY A 43 -11.64 1.42 -4.91
C GLY A 43 -11.18 2.44 -3.86
N TRP A 44 -11.48 2.20 -2.57
CA TRP A 44 -11.04 3.05 -1.47
C TRP A 44 -9.72 2.55 -0.87
N GLU A 45 -8.77 3.46 -0.69
CA GLU A 45 -7.50 3.26 0.01
C GLU A 45 -7.68 3.57 1.50
N TYR A 46 -7.28 2.64 2.38
CA TYR A 46 -7.29 2.87 3.82
C TYR A 46 -6.16 3.82 4.23
N GLN A 47 -6.51 4.85 5.00
CA GLN A 47 -5.53 5.80 5.51
C GLN A 47 -5.15 5.52 6.96
N ARG A 48 -6.14 5.50 7.87
CA ARG A 48 -5.93 5.37 9.31
C ARG A 48 -7.24 5.19 10.08
N ALA A 49 -7.10 4.82 11.35
CA ALA A 49 -8.15 4.89 12.35
C ALA A 49 -7.97 6.18 13.18
N GLU A 50 -9.08 6.78 13.60
CA GLU A 50 -9.12 8.00 14.40
C GLU A 50 -10.07 7.85 15.57
N LEU A 51 -9.78 8.51 16.70
CA LEU A 51 -10.62 8.57 17.89
C LEU A 51 -11.04 10.01 18.14
N LEU A 52 -12.29 10.34 17.83
CA LEU A 52 -12.79 11.72 17.84
C LEU A 52 -13.96 11.91 18.83
N PRO A 53 -14.07 13.07 19.48
CA PRO A 53 -15.24 13.41 20.26
C PRO A 53 -16.45 13.68 19.34
N SER A 54 -17.62 13.15 19.72
CA SER A 54 -18.91 13.31 19.04
C SER A 54 -19.91 13.90 20.03
N GLU A 55 -20.41 15.09 19.76
CA GLU A 55 -21.46 15.71 20.58
C GLU A 55 -22.83 15.19 20.17
N GLU A 56 -23.55 14.61 21.13
CA GLU A 56 -24.87 14.03 20.92
C GLU A 56 -25.86 14.56 21.95
N ARG A 57 -27.13 14.66 21.56
CA ARG A 57 -28.19 15.10 22.49
C ARG A 57 -28.38 14.07 23.60
N ALA A 58 -28.37 14.53 24.83
CA ALA A 58 -28.69 13.76 26.02
C ALA A 58 -30.01 14.25 26.63
N GLY A 59 -31.06 13.44 26.51
CA GLY A 59 -32.38 13.77 27.05
C GLY A 59 -33.05 14.98 26.38
N LEU A 60 -33.87 15.70 27.14
CA LEU A 60 -34.67 16.82 26.62
C LEU A 60 -33.87 18.11 26.40
N THR A 61 -32.82 18.40 27.16
CA THR A 61 -32.10 19.69 27.08
C THR A 61 -30.58 19.60 27.16
N GLY A 62 -30.00 18.40 27.34
CA GLY A 62 -28.55 18.22 27.48
C GLY A 62 -27.86 17.80 26.19
N SER A 63 -26.54 17.94 26.17
CA SER A 63 -25.63 17.26 25.24
C SER A 63 -24.60 16.43 26.01
N THR A 64 -23.99 15.45 25.36
CA THR A 64 -22.92 14.62 25.92
C THR A 64 -21.88 14.38 24.83
N VAL A 65 -20.60 14.41 25.23
CA VAL A 65 -19.48 14.11 24.34
C VAL A 65 -19.16 12.62 24.43
N ASN A 66 -19.31 11.91 23.31
CA ASN A 66 -18.98 10.51 23.15
C ASN A 66 -17.71 10.36 22.31
N TRP A 67 -16.69 9.67 22.80
CA TRP A 67 -15.50 9.37 22.01
C TRP A 67 -15.76 8.18 21.09
N ARG A 68 -15.60 8.38 19.77
CA ARG A 68 -15.90 7.37 18.74
C ARG A 68 -14.68 7.08 17.88
N ASN A 69 -14.48 5.79 17.61
CA ASN A 69 -13.49 5.35 16.63
C ASN A 69 -14.10 5.37 15.23
N VAL A 70 -13.35 5.90 14.26
CA VAL A 70 -13.70 5.92 12.84
C VAL A 70 -12.52 5.43 12.00
N LEU A 71 -12.83 4.89 10.81
CA LEU A 71 -11.84 4.50 9.81
C LEU A 71 -11.93 5.49 8.64
N VAL A 72 -10.78 6.03 8.24
CA VAL A 72 -10.66 7.04 7.19
C VAL A 72 -10.08 6.39 5.94
N PHE A 73 -10.73 6.64 4.81
CA PHE A 73 -10.35 6.17 3.49
C PHE A 73 -10.28 7.32 2.50
N ARG A 74 -9.54 7.13 1.41
CA ARG A 74 -9.53 8.05 0.26
C ARG A 74 -9.61 7.29 -1.06
N ARG A 75 -9.97 7.97 -2.14
CA ARG A 75 -9.77 7.49 -3.52
C ARG A 75 -9.39 8.65 -4.41
N ALA A 76 -8.53 8.40 -5.40
CA ALA A 76 -8.16 9.41 -6.39
C ALA A 76 -9.39 9.78 -7.22
N ILE A 77 -9.61 11.09 -7.43
CA ILE A 77 -10.56 11.57 -8.42
C ILE A 77 -9.77 11.72 -9.72
N GLU A 78 -10.11 10.93 -10.74
CA GLU A 78 -9.58 11.16 -12.08
C GLU A 78 -9.92 12.59 -12.49
N ALA A 79 -8.89 13.39 -12.74
CA ALA A 79 -9.13 14.62 -13.47
C ALA A 79 -9.56 14.17 -14.87
N VAL A 80 -10.79 14.53 -15.27
CA VAL A 80 -11.12 14.57 -16.68
C VAL A 80 -10.19 15.62 -17.26
N GLU A 81 -9.03 15.19 -17.74
CA GLU A 81 -8.28 15.95 -18.71
C GLU A 81 -9.22 16.07 -19.89
N VAL A 82 -9.81 17.25 -20.05
CA VAL A 82 -10.45 17.62 -21.30
C VAL A 82 -9.37 17.41 -22.34
N ALA A 83 -9.47 16.31 -23.06
CA ALA A 83 -8.51 15.96 -24.09
C ALA A 83 -8.38 17.19 -24.98
N ALA A 84 -7.21 17.83 -24.92
CA ALA A 84 -6.83 18.73 -26.00
C ALA A 84 -6.95 17.92 -27.29
N PRO A 85 -7.54 18.47 -28.37
CA PRO A 85 -7.69 17.72 -29.59
C PRO A 85 -6.32 17.22 -30.03
N VAL A 86 -6.15 15.89 -30.01
CA VAL A 86 -4.99 15.21 -30.57
C VAL A 86 -5.07 15.49 -32.08
N PRO A 87 -4.05 16.12 -32.70
CA PRO A 87 -4.01 16.20 -34.15
C PRO A 87 -4.05 14.78 -34.70
N GLU A 88 -4.95 14.50 -35.64
CA GLU A 88 -5.01 13.21 -36.33
C GLU A 88 -3.63 12.94 -36.96
N GLU A 89 -2.89 11.97 -36.41
CA GLU A 89 -1.71 11.42 -37.05
C GLU A 89 -2.20 10.62 -38.26
N THR A 90 -1.96 11.18 -39.45
CA THR A 90 -2.02 10.44 -40.71
C THR A 90 -1.16 9.18 -40.59
N PRO A 91 -1.57 8.02 -41.13
CA PRO A 91 -0.78 6.80 -41.02
C PRO A 91 0.59 7.02 -41.67
N ASP A 92 1.63 7.04 -40.85
CA ASP A 92 3.01 6.99 -41.31
C ASP A 92 3.26 5.57 -41.82
N GLU A 93 3.33 5.39 -43.14
CA GLU A 93 3.74 4.15 -43.80
C GLU A 93 5.22 3.89 -43.49
N THR A 94 5.52 3.47 -42.26
CA THR A 94 6.81 2.92 -41.90
C THR A 94 6.91 1.51 -42.48
N PRO A 95 7.87 1.22 -43.37
CA PRO A 95 8.02 -0.12 -43.93
C PRO A 95 8.40 -1.09 -42.81
N VAL A 96 7.53 -2.06 -42.54
CA VAL A 96 7.83 -3.12 -41.58
C VAL A 96 8.90 -4.02 -42.19
N ALA A 97 10.06 -4.11 -41.52
CA ALA A 97 11.11 -5.04 -41.90
C ALA A 97 10.57 -6.48 -41.80
N GLN A 98 10.55 -7.20 -42.91
CA GLN A 98 10.27 -8.63 -42.91
C GLN A 98 11.50 -9.41 -42.44
N PRO A 99 11.35 -10.43 -41.58
CA PRO A 99 12.47 -11.26 -41.17
C PRO A 99 13.00 -12.05 -42.36
N VAL A 100 14.29 -11.88 -42.67
CA VAL A 100 15.00 -12.74 -43.62
C VAL A 100 15.26 -14.09 -42.91
N PRO A 101 14.98 -15.25 -43.53
CA PRO A 101 15.25 -16.54 -42.93
C PRO A 101 16.76 -16.69 -42.62
N GLY A 102 17.11 -16.71 -41.34
CA GLY A 102 18.44 -17.08 -40.86
C GLY A 102 18.53 -18.60 -40.59
N PRO A 103 19.74 -19.18 -40.59
CA PRO A 103 19.90 -20.62 -40.36
C PRO A 103 19.41 -21.05 -38.97
N GLU A 104 18.70 -22.18 -38.92
CA GLU A 104 17.90 -22.67 -37.78
C GLU A 104 18.70 -23.18 -36.55
N ILE A 105 20.01 -22.94 -36.44
CA ILE A 105 20.80 -23.51 -35.34
C ILE A 105 21.72 -22.45 -34.74
N VAL A 106 21.30 -21.90 -33.60
CA VAL A 106 22.17 -21.17 -32.68
C VAL A 106 22.44 -22.11 -31.49
N THR A 107 23.60 -22.77 -31.49
CA THR A 107 24.08 -23.50 -30.31
C THR A 107 24.65 -22.51 -29.30
N ALA A 108 24.15 -22.54 -28.07
CA ALA A 108 24.67 -21.74 -26.97
C ALA A 108 26.08 -22.21 -26.58
N PRO A 109 27.01 -21.29 -26.25
CA PRO A 109 28.32 -21.66 -25.72
C PRO A 109 28.18 -22.26 -24.31
N GLU A 110 29.10 -23.17 -23.96
CA GLU A 110 29.13 -23.85 -22.65
C GLU A 110 29.35 -22.88 -21.47
N PRO A 111 28.79 -23.17 -20.28
CA PRO A 111 28.95 -22.32 -19.11
C PRO A 111 30.41 -22.29 -18.64
N ILE A 112 30.94 -21.09 -18.40
CA ILE A 112 32.27 -20.87 -17.85
C ILE A 112 32.27 -21.33 -16.39
N SER A 113 32.89 -22.48 -16.11
CA SER A 113 33.23 -22.90 -14.75
C SER A 113 34.54 -22.23 -14.33
N GLU A 114 34.50 -20.96 -13.96
CA GLU A 114 35.58 -20.33 -13.20
C GLU A 114 35.09 -19.99 -11.79
N GLU A 115 35.87 -20.40 -10.80
CA GLU A 115 35.60 -20.24 -9.37
C GLU A 115 35.69 -18.75 -9.00
N VAL A 116 34.58 -18.19 -8.50
CA VAL A 116 34.48 -16.79 -8.08
C VAL A 116 35.45 -16.56 -6.91
N LYS A 117 36.54 -15.81 -7.16
CA LYS A 117 37.43 -15.34 -6.10
C LYS A 117 36.85 -14.06 -5.50
N ASP A 118 36.11 -14.21 -4.41
CA ASP A 118 35.63 -13.08 -3.62
C ASP A 118 36.82 -12.32 -2.99
N PRO A 119 36.90 -10.99 -3.17
CA PRO A 119 37.88 -10.19 -2.45
C PRO A 119 37.54 -10.15 -0.94
N PRO A 120 38.54 -10.18 -0.04
CA PRO A 120 38.27 -10.23 1.40
C PRO A 120 37.67 -8.90 1.88
N LEU A 121 36.42 -8.93 2.34
CA LEU A 121 35.80 -7.84 3.08
C LEU A 121 36.34 -7.83 4.52
N THR A 122 37.49 -7.19 4.75
CA THR A 122 37.96 -6.89 6.11
C THR A 122 37.57 -5.47 6.51
N LEU A 123 36.46 -5.31 7.23
CA LEU A 123 36.19 -4.11 8.02
C LEU A 123 36.96 -4.28 9.35
N LYS A 124 38.06 -3.54 9.50
CA LYS A 124 38.83 -3.50 10.75
C LYS A 124 37.96 -2.90 11.86
N ASP A 125 37.87 -3.62 12.97
CA ASP A 125 37.22 -3.23 14.21
C ASP A 125 37.70 -1.85 14.67
N ALA A 126 36.86 -0.83 14.49
CA ALA A 126 37.01 0.45 15.16
C ALA A 126 36.57 0.28 16.62
N LYS A 127 37.52 -0.13 17.46
CA LYS A 127 37.41 -0.15 18.91
C LYS A 127 37.13 1.27 19.42
N ILE A 128 35.87 1.58 19.72
CA ILE A 128 35.48 2.81 20.42
C ILE A 128 35.57 2.52 21.93
N GLU A 129 36.73 2.80 22.52
CA GLU A 129 36.85 2.99 23.97
C GLU A 129 36.43 4.42 24.32
N PHE A 130 35.31 4.60 25.04
CA PHE A 130 35.06 5.81 25.80
C PHE A 130 34.93 5.46 27.28
N ARG A 131 35.87 6.02 28.05
CA ARG A 131 36.07 5.89 29.50
C ARG A 131 34.77 6.18 30.26
N HIS A 132 34.40 5.24 31.13
CA HIS A 132 33.61 5.55 32.34
C HIS A 132 34.42 6.55 33.18
N SER A 133 33.89 7.75 33.36
CA SER A 133 34.36 8.65 34.41
C SER A 133 33.34 8.62 35.52
N ASP A 134 33.59 7.75 36.49
CA ASP A 134 33.06 7.88 37.84
C ASP A 134 33.52 9.23 38.40
N LYS A 135 32.59 10.01 38.94
CA LYS A 135 32.93 11.11 39.83
C LYS A 135 31.90 11.17 40.95
N SER A 136 32.47 11.14 42.15
CA SER A 136 31.86 11.17 43.49
C SER A 136 30.80 12.25 43.70
#